data_AF-A0A8K0E982-F1
#
_entry.id   AF-A0A8K0E982-F1
#
_cell.length_a   1.000
_cell.length_b   1.000
_cell.length_c   1.000
_cell.angle_alpha   90.00
_cell.angle_beta   90.00
_cell.angle_gamma   90.00
#
_symmetry.space_group_name_H-M   'P 1'
#
loop_
_entity.id
_entity.type
_entity.pdbx_description
1 polymer ?
#
loop_
_entity_poly.entity_id
_entity_poly.type
_entity_poly.pdbx_seq_one_letter_code
_entity_poly.pdbx_strand_id
1 'polypeptide(L)'
;MSLTDFNATWTSSGNENLDAYLEATGCPKEYFDTVKSGTLTYEFSQDGDTITCKSSSTSAGPDQPGQTNTFKFGQEYEDVGIDGQKRKTVVTFAGGKLTYSYPDFDGKGTKASTVKEVSGGKLTEVSPFLSSQSRSAYEDCVDCICQMESNCRVPRPLCHRDGGSDSCGPYQIKYAYWLDARLRGGNLRGDWRTCARSLRCSRRAVRGYMDRYATRRRLGRQPTCEDWARIHNGGPNGYRRASTLAYWGRVQSCLQAM
;
A
#
# COMPACT_ATOMS: atom_id res chain seq x y z
N MET A 1 -29.70 0.12 4.53
CA MET A 1 -29.50 0.32 3.09
C MET A 1 -29.86 -0.98 2.40
N SER A 2 -30.78 -0.90 1.44
CA SER A 2 -31.22 -2.03 0.61
C SER A 2 -30.32 -2.16 -0.61
N LEU A 3 -30.39 -3.30 -1.29
CA LEU A 3 -29.66 -3.51 -2.54
C LEU A 3 -30.01 -2.46 -3.60
N THR A 4 -31.28 -2.04 -3.65
CA THR A 4 -31.78 -1.06 -4.62
C THR A 4 -31.09 0.29 -4.51
N ASP A 5 -30.52 0.62 -3.34
CA ASP A 5 -29.75 1.86 -3.15
C ASP A 5 -28.50 1.91 -4.02
N PHE A 6 -28.01 0.76 -4.51
CA PHE A 6 -26.87 0.69 -5.43
C PHE A 6 -27.27 1.03 -6.87
N ASN A 7 -28.54 0.89 -7.27
CA ASN A 7 -29.01 1.00 -8.66
C ASN A 7 -28.98 2.45 -9.16
N ALA A 8 -27.80 2.91 -9.50
CA ALA A 8 -27.51 4.24 -9.98
C ALA A 8 -26.18 4.24 -10.74
N THR A 9 -25.87 5.38 -11.34
CA THR A 9 -24.54 5.69 -11.85
C THR A 9 -23.74 6.40 -10.76
N TRP A 10 -22.58 5.84 -10.42
CA TRP A 10 -21.65 6.32 -9.42
C TRP A 10 -20.34 6.73 -10.09
N THR A 11 -19.85 7.91 -9.74
CA THR A 11 -18.61 8.45 -10.28
C THR A 11 -17.62 8.75 -9.16
N SER A 12 -16.37 8.36 -9.34
CA SER A 12 -15.32 8.59 -8.34
C SER A 12 -15.10 10.08 -8.10
N SER A 13 -15.10 10.49 -6.82
CA SER A 13 -14.85 11.87 -6.38
C SER A 13 -13.59 12.00 -5.51
N GLY A 14 -12.92 10.89 -5.20
CA GLY A 14 -11.71 10.86 -4.38
C GLY A 14 -11.25 9.44 -4.09
N ASN A 15 -10.03 9.30 -3.57
CA ASN A 15 -9.45 8.02 -3.18
C ASN A 15 -8.53 8.20 -1.96
N GLU A 16 -8.30 7.09 -1.24
CA GLU A 16 -7.29 7.00 -0.20
C GLU A 16 -6.38 5.79 -0.51
N ASN A 17 -5.07 5.98 -0.39
CA ASN A 17 -4.06 4.94 -0.63
C ASN A 17 -4.07 4.31 -2.05
N LEU A 18 -4.52 5.05 -3.08
CA LEU A 18 -4.57 4.55 -4.46
C LEU A 18 -3.19 4.07 -4.98
N ASP A 19 -2.09 4.71 -4.59
CA ASP A 19 -0.75 4.26 -4.99
C ASP A 19 -0.44 2.83 -4.52
N ALA A 20 -0.75 2.52 -3.26
CA ALA A 20 -0.55 1.18 -2.72
C ALA A 20 -1.46 0.17 -3.42
N TYR A 21 -2.68 0.60 -3.77
CA TYR A 21 -3.61 -0.22 -4.55
C TYR A 21 -3.03 -0.57 -5.92
N LEU A 22 -2.61 0.44 -6.70
CA LEU A 22 -2.05 0.27 -8.04
C LEU A 22 -0.75 -0.55 -8.04
N GLU A 23 0.12 -0.35 -7.04
CA GLU A 23 1.33 -1.18 -6.89
C GLU A 23 0.97 -2.65 -6.71
N ALA A 24 -0.01 -2.96 -5.86
CA ALA A 24 -0.35 -4.33 -5.56
C ALA A 24 -1.18 -5.03 -6.64
N THR A 25 -1.93 -4.28 -7.46
CA THR A 25 -2.58 -4.83 -8.66
C THR A 25 -1.61 -5.00 -9.84
N GLY A 26 -0.34 -4.61 -9.68
CA GLY A 26 0.67 -4.75 -10.73
C GLY A 26 0.59 -3.68 -11.82
N CYS A 27 -0.10 -2.57 -11.56
CA CYS A 27 -0.11 -1.43 -12.48
C CYS A 27 1.33 -0.88 -12.63
N PRO A 28 1.85 -0.70 -13.85
CA PRO A 28 3.17 -0.09 -14.05
C PRO A 28 3.17 1.37 -13.57
N LYS A 29 4.26 1.78 -12.90
CA LYS A 29 4.35 3.10 -12.25
C LYS A 29 4.18 4.27 -13.20
N GLU A 30 4.57 4.13 -14.47
CA GLU A 30 4.35 5.17 -15.48
C GLU A 30 2.87 5.52 -15.71
N TYR A 31 1.94 4.63 -15.37
CA TYR A 31 0.50 4.86 -15.54
C TYR A 31 -0.19 5.45 -14.30
N PHE A 32 0.51 5.63 -13.18
CA PHE A 32 -0.12 6.04 -11.92
C PHE A 32 -0.78 7.41 -12.03
N ASP A 33 -0.11 8.38 -12.66
CA ASP A 33 -0.66 9.73 -12.82
C ASP A 33 -1.85 9.75 -13.79
N THR A 34 -1.81 8.92 -14.83
CA THR A 34 -2.95 8.72 -15.75
C THR A 34 -4.15 8.12 -15.03
N VAL A 35 -3.95 7.10 -14.19
CA VAL A 35 -5.05 6.51 -13.41
C VAL A 35 -5.61 7.49 -12.38
N LYS A 36 -4.75 8.26 -11.70
CA LYS A 36 -5.16 9.27 -10.71
C LYS A 36 -5.95 10.43 -11.29
N SER A 37 -5.65 10.81 -12.54
CA SER A 37 -6.38 11.84 -13.27
C SER A 37 -7.65 11.32 -13.93
N GLY A 38 -7.81 10.00 -14.00
CA GLY A 38 -8.98 9.33 -14.52
C GLY A 38 -10.18 9.43 -13.58
N THR A 39 -11.34 9.27 -14.19
CA THR A 39 -12.64 9.18 -13.51
C THR A 39 -13.17 7.77 -13.71
N LEU A 40 -13.37 7.05 -12.60
CA LEU A 40 -13.97 5.73 -12.59
C LEU A 40 -15.48 5.86 -12.42
N THR A 41 -16.24 5.18 -13.29
CA THR A 41 -17.70 5.15 -13.27
C THR A 41 -18.20 3.73 -13.09
N TYR A 42 -19.18 3.54 -12.20
CA TYR A 42 -19.95 2.30 -12.05
C TYR A 42 -21.43 2.58 -12.31
N GLU A 43 -22.08 1.77 -13.11
CA GLU A 43 -23.54 1.78 -13.30
C GLU A 43 -24.09 0.44 -12.87
N PHE A 44 -24.88 0.44 -11.79
CA PHE A 44 -25.54 -0.77 -11.30
C PHE A 44 -27.01 -0.78 -11.73
N SER A 45 -27.47 -1.94 -12.17
CA SER A 45 -28.87 -2.22 -12.40
C SER A 45 -29.20 -3.65 -11.97
N GLN A 46 -30.49 -3.93 -11.77
CA GLN A 46 -30.97 -5.26 -11.41
C GLN A 46 -32.22 -5.60 -12.21
N ASP A 47 -32.35 -6.87 -12.59
CA ASP A 47 -33.55 -7.47 -13.14
C ASP A 47 -33.80 -8.80 -12.44
N GLY A 48 -34.85 -8.87 -11.63
CA GLY A 48 -35.11 -10.00 -10.73
C GLY A 48 -33.93 -10.29 -9.79
N ASP A 49 -33.34 -11.48 -9.92
CA ASP A 49 -32.19 -11.96 -9.15
C ASP A 49 -30.83 -11.68 -9.81
N THR A 50 -30.84 -11.00 -10.96
CA THR A 50 -29.67 -10.75 -11.79
C THR A 50 -29.22 -9.30 -11.63
N ILE A 51 -27.94 -9.12 -11.31
CA ILE A 51 -27.32 -7.80 -11.11
C ILE A 51 -26.37 -7.55 -12.26
N THR A 52 -26.47 -6.38 -12.88
CA THR A 52 -25.53 -5.89 -13.89
C THR A 52 -24.72 -4.74 -13.32
N CYS A 53 -23.40 -4.83 -13.43
CA CYS A 53 -22.47 -3.76 -13.12
C CYS A 53 -21.68 -3.40 -14.37
N LYS A 54 -21.90 -2.20 -14.90
CA LYS A 54 -21.04 -1.62 -15.93
C LYS A 54 -19.97 -0.77 -15.28
N SER A 55 -18.73 -0.90 -15.71
CA SER A 55 -17.61 -0.12 -15.20
C SER A 55 -16.77 0.47 -16.33
N SER A 56 -16.40 1.74 -16.22
CA SER A 56 -15.54 2.42 -17.20
C SER A 56 -14.60 3.40 -16.52
N SER A 57 -13.46 3.69 -17.15
CA SER A 57 -12.53 4.72 -16.70
C SER A 57 -12.09 5.61 -17.84
N THR A 58 -12.03 6.92 -17.61
CA THR A 58 -11.47 7.86 -18.60
C THR A 58 -9.94 7.69 -18.77
N SER A 59 -9.26 7.04 -17.82
CA SER A 59 -7.82 6.76 -17.88
C SER A 59 -7.47 5.53 -18.72
N ALA A 60 -8.45 4.71 -19.10
CA ALA A 60 -8.24 3.47 -19.84
C ALA A 60 -7.84 3.74 -21.32
N GLY A 61 -7.99 4.99 -21.79
CA GLY A 61 -7.75 5.38 -23.17
C GLY A 61 -8.93 5.01 -24.09
N PRO A 62 -8.91 5.46 -25.35
CA PRO A 62 -10.01 5.21 -26.30
C PRO A 62 -10.14 3.73 -26.70
N ASP A 63 -9.07 2.94 -26.53
CA ASP A 63 -8.99 1.56 -26.99
C ASP A 63 -9.40 0.52 -25.93
N GLN A 64 -9.68 0.93 -24.69
CA GLN A 64 -10.21 0.03 -23.66
C GLN A 64 -11.69 0.33 -23.39
N PRO A 65 -12.62 -0.50 -23.88
CA PRO A 65 -14.04 -0.31 -23.65
C PRO A 65 -14.39 -0.53 -22.17
N GLY A 66 -15.48 0.09 -21.74
CA GLY A 66 -16.09 -0.23 -20.45
C GLY A 66 -16.46 -1.71 -20.37
N GLN A 67 -16.36 -2.27 -19.17
CA GLN A 67 -16.69 -3.67 -18.88
C GLN A 67 -18.13 -3.77 -18.39
N THR A 68 -18.82 -4.83 -18.78
CA THR A 68 -20.17 -5.15 -18.29
C THR A 68 -20.15 -6.54 -17.69
N ASN A 69 -20.32 -6.62 -16.38
CA ASN A 69 -20.37 -7.88 -15.64
C ASN A 69 -21.80 -8.13 -15.15
N THR A 70 -22.29 -9.36 -15.33
CA THR A 70 -23.62 -9.79 -14.86
C THR A 70 -23.45 -10.97 -13.92
N PHE A 71 -24.10 -10.91 -12.75
CA PHE A 71 -23.95 -11.95 -11.72
C PHE A 71 -25.21 -12.14 -10.89
N LYS A 72 -25.25 -13.26 -10.16
CA LYS A 72 -26.23 -13.56 -9.12
C LYS A 72 -25.49 -13.76 -7.80
N PHE A 73 -26.11 -13.41 -6.68
CA PHE A 73 -25.45 -13.53 -5.38
C PHE A 73 -25.12 -14.98 -5.04
N GLY A 74 -23.93 -15.19 -4.45
CA GLY A 74 -23.45 -16.49 -4.02
C GLY A 74 -23.02 -17.43 -5.15
N GLN A 75 -23.12 -17.00 -6.42
CA GLN A 75 -22.67 -17.78 -7.57
C GLN A 75 -21.30 -17.30 -8.03
N GLU A 76 -20.41 -18.24 -8.37
CA GLU A 76 -19.13 -17.93 -9.00
C GLU A 76 -19.36 -17.50 -10.46
N TYR A 77 -18.68 -16.43 -10.87
CA TYR A 77 -18.63 -15.98 -12.26
C TYR A 77 -17.23 -15.44 -12.60
N GLU A 78 -16.96 -15.23 -13.88
CA GLU A 78 -15.75 -14.57 -14.35
C GLU A 78 -16.00 -13.06 -14.45
N ASP A 79 -15.38 -12.30 -13.55
CA ASP A 79 -15.40 -10.84 -13.55
C ASP A 79 -14.29 -10.30 -14.45
N VAL A 80 -14.64 -9.41 -15.36
CA VAL A 80 -13.68 -8.67 -16.18
C VAL A 80 -13.45 -7.31 -15.54
N GLY A 81 -12.26 -7.12 -14.97
CA GLY A 81 -11.86 -5.85 -14.37
C GLY A 81 -11.66 -4.74 -15.41
N ILE A 82 -11.66 -3.49 -14.95
CA ILE A 82 -11.36 -2.32 -15.81
C ILE A 82 -9.97 -2.36 -16.45
N ASP A 83 -9.07 -3.18 -15.90
CA ASP A 83 -7.74 -3.47 -16.42
C ASP A 83 -7.75 -4.56 -17.52
N GLY A 84 -8.93 -5.09 -17.87
CA GLY A 84 -9.13 -6.17 -18.82
C GLY A 84 -8.80 -7.56 -18.26
N GLN A 85 -8.34 -7.66 -17.00
CA GLN A 85 -8.02 -8.95 -16.40
C GLN A 85 -9.29 -9.67 -15.95
N LYS A 86 -9.32 -10.97 -16.22
CA LYS A 86 -10.42 -11.87 -15.85
C LYS A 86 -10.13 -12.52 -14.50
N ARG A 87 -11.09 -12.46 -13.58
CA ARG A 87 -10.95 -13.00 -12.21
C ARG A 87 -12.18 -13.78 -11.81
N LYS A 88 -11.97 -15.00 -11.29
CA LYS A 88 -13.06 -15.73 -10.62
C LYS A 88 -13.55 -14.94 -9.43
N THR A 89 -14.86 -14.75 -9.35
CA THR A 89 -15.46 -13.85 -8.37
C THR A 89 -16.78 -14.42 -7.84
N VAL A 90 -17.00 -14.28 -6.54
CA VAL A 90 -18.30 -14.51 -5.89
C VAL A 90 -18.74 -13.22 -5.23
N VAL A 91 -19.97 -12.77 -5.53
CA VAL A 91 -20.53 -11.56 -4.94
C VAL A 91 -21.59 -11.91 -3.91
N THR A 92 -21.55 -11.24 -2.75
CA THR A 92 -22.55 -11.39 -1.69
C THR A 92 -23.08 -10.04 -1.25
N PHE A 93 -24.32 -10.02 -0.75
CA PHE A 93 -24.93 -8.84 -0.16
C PHE A 93 -25.39 -9.15 1.27
N ALA A 94 -24.78 -8.50 2.25
CA ALA A 94 -25.10 -8.69 3.66
C ALA A 94 -24.87 -7.39 4.45
N GLY A 95 -25.78 -7.04 5.36
CA GLY A 95 -25.64 -5.86 6.21
C GLY A 95 -25.52 -4.54 5.45
N GLY A 96 -26.14 -4.44 4.25
CA GLY A 96 -26.05 -3.25 3.39
C GLY A 96 -24.76 -3.14 2.58
N LYS A 97 -23.91 -4.19 2.59
CA LYS A 97 -22.61 -4.19 1.90
C LYS A 97 -22.60 -5.20 0.77
N LEU A 98 -22.13 -4.74 -0.38
CA LEU A 98 -21.86 -5.56 -1.56
C LEU A 98 -20.40 -6.00 -1.53
N THR A 99 -20.14 -7.29 -1.33
CA THR A 99 -18.78 -7.84 -1.20
C THR A 99 -18.43 -8.72 -2.39
N TYR A 100 -17.46 -8.27 -3.17
CA TYR A 100 -16.78 -9.04 -4.22
C TYR A 100 -15.66 -9.83 -3.57
N SER A 101 -15.68 -11.15 -3.71
CA SER A 101 -14.64 -12.05 -3.20
C SER A 101 -13.93 -12.70 -4.37
N TYR A 102 -12.61 -12.53 -4.42
CA TYR A 102 -11.73 -13.10 -5.44
C TYR A 102 -10.92 -14.22 -4.80
N PRO A 103 -11.17 -15.50 -5.15
CA PRO A 103 -10.36 -16.61 -4.61
C PRO A 103 -8.91 -16.58 -5.09
N ASP A 104 -8.67 -16.03 -6.28
CA ASP A 104 -7.35 -15.82 -6.87
C ASP A 104 -7.38 -14.53 -7.72
N PHE A 105 -6.71 -13.49 -7.23
CA PHE A 105 -6.75 -12.15 -7.80
C PHE A 105 -5.64 -11.89 -8.82
N ASP A 106 -4.48 -12.52 -8.64
CA ASP A 106 -3.25 -12.30 -9.40
C ASP A 106 -2.78 -13.54 -10.18
N GLY A 107 -3.56 -14.63 -10.16
CA GLY A 107 -3.21 -15.91 -10.77
C GLY A 107 -2.16 -16.70 -9.98
N LYS A 108 -1.84 -16.28 -8.76
CA LYS A 108 -0.85 -16.91 -7.87
C LYS A 108 -1.50 -17.44 -6.59
N GLY A 109 -2.83 -17.46 -6.52
CA GLY A 109 -3.59 -17.86 -5.35
C GLY A 109 -3.75 -16.74 -4.31
N THR A 110 -3.43 -15.49 -4.66
CA THR A 110 -3.67 -14.35 -3.77
C THR A 110 -5.17 -14.11 -3.69
N LYS A 111 -5.78 -14.48 -2.56
CA LYS A 111 -7.18 -14.10 -2.30
C LYS A 111 -7.29 -12.57 -2.30
N ALA A 112 -8.44 -12.04 -2.70
CA ALA A 112 -8.76 -10.63 -2.57
C ALA A 112 -10.25 -10.40 -2.27
N SER A 113 -10.61 -9.19 -1.87
CA SER A 113 -12.00 -8.76 -1.77
C SER A 113 -12.13 -7.25 -1.89
N THR A 114 -13.27 -6.83 -2.44
CA THR A 114 -13.70 -5.44 -2.52
C THR A 114 -15.09 -5.32 -1.91
N VAL A 115 -15.28 -4.34 -1.04
CA VAL A 115 -16.53 -4.07 -0.35
C VAL A 115 -17.05 -2.71 -0.80
N LYS A 116 -18.28 -2.66 -1.30
CA LYS A 116 -18.98 -1.43 -1.65
C LYS A 116 -20.15 -1.21 -0.70
N GLU A 117 -20.31 0.02 -0.24
CA GLU A 117 -21.37 0.43 0.68
C GLU A 117 -21.93 1.78 0.22
N VAL A 118 -23.25 1.87 0.07
CA VAL A 118 -23.93 3.13 -0.20
C VAL A 118 -24.41 3.72 1.11
N SER A 119 -24.05 4.96 1.41
CA SER A 119 -24.54 5.70 2.57
C SER A 119 -24.63 7.19 2.25
N GLY A 120 -25.75 7.83 2.56
CA GLY A 120 -25.94 9.27 2.34
C GLY A 120 -25.77 9.73 0.88
N GLY A 121 -26.21 8.91 -0.09
CA GLY A 121 -26.04 9.23 -1.52
C GLY A 121 -24.59 9.14 -2.01
N LYS A 122 -23.71 8.44 -1.27
CA LYS A 122 -22.32 8.19 -1.64
C LYS A 122 -22.03 6.70 -1.62
N LEU A 123 -21.48 6.17 -2.70
CA LEU A 123 -20.89 4.84 -2.74
C LEU A 123 -19.43 4.93 -2.27
N THR A 124 -19.10 4.15 -1.25
CA THR A 124 -17.73 3.97 -0.76
C THR A 124 -17.26 2.58 -1.14
N GLU A 125 -16.11 2.51 -1.79
CA GLU A 125 -15.44 1.26 -2.13
C GLU A 125 -14.19 1.11 -1.26
N VAL A 126 -14.08 -0.02 -0.61
CA VAL A 126 -12.91 -0.40 0.19
C VAL A 126 -12.43 -1.73 -0.34
N SER A 127 -11.15 -1.82 -0.69
CA SER A 127 -10.51 -3.08 -1.06
C SER A 127 -9.64 -3.55 0.12
N PRO A 128 -10.25 -4.12 1.18
CA PRO A 128 -9.54 -4.44 2.42
C PRO A 128 -8.42 -5.47 2.19
N PHE A 129 -8.49 -6.23 1.10
CA PHE A 129 -7.65 -7.41 0.90
C PHE A 129 -6.28 -7.13 0.27
N LEU A 130 -5.99 -5.89 -0.15
CA LEU A 130 -4.57 -5.50 -0.31
C LEU A 130 -3.88 -5.25 1.03
N SER A 131 -4.62 -5.24 2.14
CA SER A 131 -4.09 -5.07 3.49
C SER A 131 -4.01 -6.36 4.31
N SER A 132 -4.48 -7.50 3.79
CA SER A 132 -4.40 -8.81 4.47
C SER A 132 -3.43 -9.80 3.82
N GLN A 133 -2.48 -9.33 3.01
CA GLN A 133 -1.33 -10.14 2.63
C GLN A 133 -0.44 -10.36 3.86
N SER A 134 0.22 -11.52 3.93
CA SER A 134 1.43 -11.70 4.74
C SER A 134 2.23 -10.40 4.71
N ARG A 135 2.57 -9.87 5.90
CA ARG A 135 3.40 -8.68 6.01
C ARG A 135 4.60 -8.86 5.07
N SER A 136 4.84 -7.88 4.20
CA SER A 136 5.94 -8.03 3.25
C SER A 136 7.25 -8.14 4.03
N ALA A 137 8.24 -8.89 3.51
CA ALA A 137 9.56 -8.97 4.13
C ALA A 137 10.18 -7.59 4.39
N TYR A 138 9.76 -6.57 3.63
CA TYR A 138 10.10 -5.17 3.88
C TYR A 138 9.44 -4.61 5.15
N GLU A 139 8.14 -4.80 5.33
CA GLU A 139 7.43 -4.29 6.52
C GLU A 139 7.87 -5.00 7.81
N ASP A 140 8.17 -6.31 7.75
CA ASP A 140 8.78 -7.05 8.85
C ASP A 140 10.15 -6.51 9.21
N CYS A 141 10.97 -6.25 8.20
CA CYS A 141 12.27 -5.64 8.40
C CYS A 141 12.18 -4.27 9.05
N VAL A 142 11.30 -3.41 8.53
CA VAL A 142 11.11 -2.04 9.05
C VAL A 142 10.58 -2.06 10.48
N ASP A 143 9.69 -3.00 10.82
CA ASP A 143 9.27 -3.20 12.21
C ASP A 143 10.43 -3.60 13.11
N CYS A 144 11.26 -4.56 12.68
CA CYS A 144 12.43 -4.95 13.46
C CYS A 144 13.46 -3.82 13.61
N ILE A 145 13.68 -3.02 12.57
CA ILE A 145 14.50 -1.79 12.67
C ILE A 145 13.90 -0.89 13.75
N CYS A 146 12.59 -0.61 13.70
CA CYS A 146 11.89 0.20 14.70
C CYS A 146 12.10 -0.34 16.14
N GLN A 147 11.99 -1.66 16.31
CA GLN A 147 12.23 -2.33 17.59
C GLN A 147 13.67 -2.13 18.07
N MET A 148 14.67 -2.30 17.20
CA MET A 148 16.08 -2.15 17.55
C MET A 148 16.49 -0.71 17.87
N GLU A 149 15.79 0.26 17.29
CA GLU A 149 16.08 1.69 17.46
C GLU A 149 15.45 2.28 18.73
N SER A 150 14.28 1.80 19.15
CA SER A 150 13.53 2.45 20.24
C SER A 150 12.50 1.56 20.95
N ASN A 151 12.52 0.24 20.73
CA ASN A 151 11.39 -0.66 21.01
C ASN A 151 10.10 -0.21 20.29
N CYS A 152 10.28 0.40 19.12
CA CYS A 152 9.25 1.01 18.29
C CYS A 152 8.33 2.00 19.02
N ARG A 153 8.91 2.79 19.93
CA ARG A 153 8.21 3.81 20.71
C ARG A 153 8.80 5.18 20.42
N VAL A 154 7.98 6.23 20.50
CA VAL A 154 8.49 7.60 20.44
C VAL A 154 9.21 7.88 21.77
N PRO A 155 10.56 8.05 21.78
CA PRO A 155 11.29 8.21 23.02
C PRO A 155 10.98 9.57 23.68
N ARG A 156 11.22 9.64 25.00
CA ARG A 156 11.23 10.88 25.78
C ARG A 156 12.57 10.94 26.54
N PRO A 157 13.48 11.89 26.23
CA PRO A 157 13.38 12.95 25.22
C PRO A 157 13.26 12.41 23.78
N LEU A 158 12.64 13.20 22.89
CA LEU A 158 12.41 12.81 21.49
C LEU A 158 13.71 12.45 20.74
N CYS A 159 14.79 13.13 21.12
CA CYS A 159 16.07 13.04 20.46
C CYS A 159 17.16 12.84 21.50
N HIS A 160 18.20 12.12 21.10
CA HIS A 160 19.45 12.04 21.84
C HIS A 160 20.62 12.25 20.87
N ARG A 161 21.74 12.72 21.41
CA ARG A 161 22.92 13.00 20.59
C ARG A 161 23.70 11.71 20.34
N ASP A 162 23.90 11.39 19.07
CA ASP A 162 24.63 10.20 18.63
C ASP A 162 25.48 10.51 17.38
N GLY A 163 26.76 10.11 17.41
CA GLY A 163 27.66 10.25 16.26
C GLY A 163 27.77 11.69 15.73
N GLY A 164 27.77 12.69 16.62
CA GLY A 164 27.94 14.11 16.28
C GLY A 164 26.65 14.88 15.95
N SER A 165 25.51 14.21 15.78
CA SER A 165 24.20 14.85 15.51
C SER A 165 23.08 14.24 16.34
N ASP A 166 21.91 14.86 16.33
CA ASP A 166 20.74 14.30 16.99
C ASP A 166 20.12 13.16 16.17
N SER A 167 19.77 12.08 16.84
CA SER A 167 18.93 10.99 16.36
C SER A 167 17.57 11.09 17.04
N CYS A 168 16.47 11.08 16.27
CA CYS A 168 15.15 11.38 16.82
C CYS A 168 14.09 10.34 16.46
N GLY A 169 13.13 10.15 17.37
CA GLY A 169 11.91 9.42 17.12
C GLY A 169 12.08 7.90 17.13
N PRO A 170 11.05 7.15 16.74
CA PRO A 170 11.00 5.69 16.89
C PRO A 170 12.01 4.93 16.02
N TYR A 171 12.54 5.59 14.99
CA TYR A 171 13.56 5.05 14.10
C TYR A 171 14.92 5.75 14.25
N GLN A 172 15.08 6.60 15.28
CA GLN A 172 16.33 7.34 15.53
C GLN A 172 16.90 8.05 14.27
N ILE A 173 16.02 8.51 13.38
CA ILE A 173 16.40 9.11 12.10
C ILE A 173 17.11 10.44 12.36
N LYS A 174 18.17 10.76 11.60
CA LYS A 174 18.92 12.03 11.67
C LYS A 174 18.37 13.06 10.68
N TYR A 175 18.69 14.36 10.85
CA TYR A 175 18.22 15.42 9.94
C TYR A 175 18.60 15.15 8.47
N ALA A 176 19.86 14.78 8.19
CA ALA A 176 20.31 14.45 6.84
C ALA A 176 19.58 13.24 6.25
N TYR A 177 19.26 12.24 7.09
CA TYR A 177 18.46 11.09 6.69
C TYR A 177 17.07 11.53 6.21
N TRP A 178 16.39 12.37 6.99
CA TRP A 178 15.07 12.91 6.64
C TRP A 178 15.12 13.79 5.39
N LEU A 179 16.18 14.58 5.22
CA LEU A 179 16.39 15.43 4.05
C LEU A 179 16.48 14.62 2.76
N ASP A 180 17.15 13.47 2.80
CA ASP A 180 17.21 12.53 1.67
C ASP A 180 15.89 11.80 1.46
N ALA A 181 15.26 11.36 2.56
CA ALA A 181 14.01 10.62 2.52
C ALA A 181 12.90 11.41 1.83
N ARG A 182 12.84 12.73 2.01
CA ARG A 182 11.79 13.59 1.41
C ARG A 182 11.79 13.56 -0.12
N LEU A 183 12.90 13.18 -0.76
CA LEU A 183 13.01 13.09 -2.22
C LEU A 183 12.20 11.93 -2.81
N ARG A 184 11.83 10.94 -1.99
CA ARG A 184 11.05 9.75 -2.40
C ARG A 184 9.88 9.42 -1.46
N GLY A 185 9.89 9.90 -0.21
CA GLY A 185 8.90 9.60 0.82
C GLY A 185 7.65 10.48 0.83
N GLY A 186 7.52 11.41 -0.12
CA GLY A 186 6.41 12.37 -0.20
C GLY A 186 6.41 13.40 0.93
N ASN A 187 5.23 13.85 1.37
CA ASN A 187 5.12 14.84 2.46
C ASN A 187 5.55 14.25 3.81
N LEU A 188 6.72 14.65 4.30
CA LEU A 188 7.29 14.28 5.60
C LEU A 188 7.13 15.39 6.66
N ARG A 189 5.98 16.06 6.66
CA ARG A 189 5.56 17.09 7.65
C ARG A 189 6.43 18.34 7.73
N GLY A 190 7.22 18.65 6.70
CA GLY A 190 7.98 19.90 6.55
C GLY A 190 9.16 20.09 7.52
N ASP A 191 9.16 19.42 8.67
CA ASP A 191 10.22 19.45 9.68
C ASP A 191 10.54 18.05 10.21
N TRP A 192 11.83 17.76 10.34
CA TRP A 192 12.34 16.45 10.75
C TRP A 192 11.92 16.07 12.17
N ARG A 193 11.96 16.99 13.15
CA ARG A 193 11.53 16.69 14.53
C ARG A 193 10.02 16.47 14.61
N THR A 194 9.25 17.24 13.84
CA THR A 194 7.80 17.09 13.72
C THR A 194 7.42 15.75 13.09
N CYS A 195 8.19 15.28 12.10
CA CYS A 195 8.04 13.94 11.55
C CYS A 195 8.41 12.86 12.56
N ALA A 196 9.52 13.03 13.28
CA ALA A 196 10.03 12.08 14.29
C ALA A 196 9.05 11.85 15.46
N ARG A 197 8.14 12.80 15.73
CA ARG A 197 7.06 12.63 16.72
C ARG A 197 5.94 11.68 16.28
N SER A 198 5.90 11.29 15.01
CA SER A 198 4.87 10.41 14.44
C SER A 198 5.50 9.12 13.94
N LEU A 199 5.05 7.99 14.49
CA LEU A 199 5.46 6.68 14.01
C LEU A 199 5.20 6.53 12.50
N ARG A 200 4.01 6.94 12.04
CA ARG A 200 3.63 6.93 10.62
C ARG A 200 4.56 7.78 9.76
N CYS A 201 4.88 9.01 10.18
CA CYS A 201 5.78 9.86 9.41
C CYS A 201 7.21 9.30 9.38
N SER A 202 7.70 8.82 10.53
CA SER A 202 9.04 8.24 10.66
C SER A 202 9.18 6.98 9.81
N ARG A 203 8.18 6.10 9.80
CA ARG A 203 8.13 4.91 8.92
C ARG A 203 8.18 5.33 7.44
N ARG A 204 7.40 6.34 7.05
CA ARG A 204 7.43 6.89 5.68
C ARG A 204 8.80 7.49 5.32
N ALA A 205 9.48 8.12 6.28
CA ALA A 205 10.83 8.61 6.07
C ALA A 205 11.82 7.45 5.84
N VAL A 206 11.72 6.36 6.59
CA VAL A 206 12.51 5.14 6.33
C VAL A 206 12.22 4.60 4.92
N ARG A 207 10.95 4.50 4.51
CA ARG A 207 10.58 4.07 3.16
C ARG A 207 11.19 4.95 2.06
N GLY A 208 11.03 6.27 2.15
CA GLY A 208 11.65 7.19 1.20
C GLY A 208 13.18 7.08 1.14
N TYR A 209 13.83 6.83 2.29
CA TYR A 209 15.28 6.62 2.32
C TYR A 209 15.70 5.30 1.65
N MET A 210 14.94 4.22 1.87
CA MET A 210 15.19 2.94 1.20
C MET A 210 14.94 3.01 -0.30
N ASP A 211 13.86 3.67 -0.74
CA ASP A 211 13.57 3.89 -2.16
C ASP A 211 14.69 4.67 -2.87
N ARG A 212 15.41 5.52 -2.14
CA ARG A 212 16.57 6.25 -2.65
C ARG A 212 17.83 5.38 -2.71
N TYR A 213 18.11 4.62 -1.66
CA TYR A 213 19.44 4.02 -1.46
C TYR A 213 19.49 2.49 -1.60
N ALA A 214 18.44 1.76 -1.23
CA ALA A 214 18.36 0.32 -1.34
C ALA A 214 17.74 -0.07 -2.70
N THR A 215 18.44 0.21 -3.79
CA THR A 215 17.94 -0.04 -5.16
C THR A 215 18.78 -1.10 -5.87
N ARG A 216 18.16 -1.84 -6.80
CA ARG A 216 18.84 -2.86 -7.62
C ARG A 216 20.08 -2.31 -8.33
N ARG A 217 20.00 -1.07 -8.82
CA ARG A 217 21.12 -0.37 -9.47
C ARG A 217 22.31 -0.15 -8.54
N ARG A 218 22.08 0.15 -7.26
CA ARG A 218 23.17 0.39 -6.28
C ARG A 218 23.72 -0.90 -5.69
N LEU A 219 22.88 -1.91 -5.52
CA LEU A 219 23.23 -3.17 -4.87
C LEU A 219 23.69 -4.25 -5.85
N GLY A 220 23.36 -4.12 -7.14
CA GLY A 220 23.60 -5.17 -8.15
C GLY A 220 22.61 -6.36 -8.05
N ARG A 221 21.76 -6.39 -7.03
CA ARG A 221 20.76 -7.43 -6.76
C ARG A 221 19.50 -6.85 -6.11
N GLN A 222 18.47 -7.67 -5.96
CA GLN A 222 17.28 -7.25 -5.21
C GLN A 222 17.66 -6.90 -3.75
N PRO A 223 17.13 -5.79 -3.20
CA PRO A 223 17.35 -5.44 -1.81
C PRO A 223 16.76 -6.49 -0.86
N THR A 224 17.47 -6.72 0.24
CA THR A 224 17.10 -7.64 1.32
C THR A 224 16.98 -6.86 2.64
N CYS A 225 16.44 -7.49 3.68
CA CYS A 225 16.42 -6.86 5.00
C CYS A 225 17.81 -6.54 5.54
N GLU A 226 18.82 -7.34 5.23
CA GLU A 226 20.20 -7.01 5.57
C GLU A 226 20.62 -5.67 4.97
N ASP A 227 20.28 -5.43 3.70
CA ASP A 227 20.61 -4.14 3.07
C ASP A 227 19.86 -2.99 3.72
N TRP A 228 18.55 -3.13 3.95
CA TRP A 228 17.74 -2.08 4.57
C TRP A 228 18.23 -1.74 5.98
N ALA A 229 18.49 -2.75 6.81
CA ALA A 229 18.99 -2.58 8.17
C ALA A 229 20.37 -1.92 8.18
N ARG A 230 21.29 -2.38 7.34
CA ARG A 230 22.66 -1.85 7.29
C ARG A 230 22.72 -0.46 6.66
N ILE A 231 21.87 -0.17 5.68
CA ILE A 231 21.72 1.19 5.11
C ILE A 231 21.10 2.15 6.13
N HIS A 232 20.14 1.68 6.93
CA HIS A 232 19.58 2.48 8.02
C HIS A 232 20.65 2.86 9.05
N ASN A 233 21.38 1.86 9.55
CA ASN A 233 22.39 2.05 10.59
C ASN A 233 23.67 2.77 10.12
N GLY A 234 24.12 2.51 8.89
CA GLY A 234 25.40 3.00 8.37
C GLY A 234 25.31 4.06 7.27
N GLY A 235 24.11 4.53 6.93
CA GLY A 235 23.88 5.45 5.81
C GLY A 235 23.94 4.78 4.43
N PRO A 236 24.07 5.54 3.33
CA PRO A 236 23.88 5.02 1.96
C PRO A 236 24.78 3.85 1.57
N ASN A 237 25.96 3.75 2.18
CA ASN A 237 26.95 2.69 1.94
C ASN A 237 27.10 1.74 3.13
N GLY A 238 26.18 1.79 4.10
CA GLY A 238 26.25 1.00 5.32
C GLY A 238 26.30 -0.51 5.10
N TYR A 239 25.67 -1.02 4.03
CA TYR A 239 25.74 -2.42 3.60
C TYR A 239 27.16 -2.90 3.25
N ARG A 240 28.11 -1.99 2.98
CA ARG A 240 29.52 -2.32 2.70
C ARG A 240 30.41 -2.29 3.93
N ARG A 241 29.92 -1.76 5.05
CA ARG A 241 30.72 -1.52 6.26
C ARG A 241 30.61 -2.70 7.21
N ALA A 242 31.73 -3.25 7.65
CA ALA A 242 31.73 -4.34 8.65
C ALA A 242 31.09 -3.91 9.98
N SER A 243 31.18 -2.63 10.34
CA SER A 243 30.61 -2.08 11.57
C SER A 243 29.08 -2.21 11.69
N THR A 244 28.36 -2.43 10.58
CA THR A 244 26.89 -2.58 10.58
C THR A 244 26.43 -4.04 10.75
N LEU A 245 27.35 -5.02 10.76
CA LEU A 245 27.02 -6.45 10.89
C LEU A 245 26.39 -6.77 12.25
N ALA A 246 26.91 -6.19 13.33
CA ALA A 246 26.35 -6.39 14.67
C ALA A 246 24.92 -5.84 14.79
N TYR A 247 24.64 -4.71 14.13
CA TYR A 247 23.28 -4.18 14.04
C TYR A 247 22.36 -5.12 13.26
N TRP A 248 22.82 -5.61 12.10
CA TRP A 248 22.09 -6.58 11.30
C TRP A 248 21.73 -7.84 12.10
N GLY A 249 22.68 -8.43 12.84
CA GLY A 249 22.40 -9.62 13.66
C GLY A 249 21.25 -9.44 14.66
N ARG A 250 21.10 -8.23 15.23
CA ARG A 250 19.96 -7.92 16.12
C ARG A 250 18.63 -7.82 15.37
N VAL A 251 18.63 -7.19 14.19
CA VAL A 251 17.44 -7.13 13.32
C VAL A 251 17.04 -8.53 12.83
N GLN A 252 18.02 -9.35 12.43
CA GLN A 252 17.80 -10.73 12.01
C GLN A 252 17.19 -11.57 13.14
N SER A 253 17.68 -11.41 14.37
CA SER A 253 17.13 -12.11 15.54
C SER A 253 15.68 -11.72 15.80
N CYS A 254 15.32 -10.44 15.61
CA CYS A 254 13.94 -9.99 15.69
C CYS A 254 13.06 -10.64 14.62
N LEU A 255 13.53 -10.73 13.36
CA LEU A 255 12.79 -11.37 12.27
C LEU A 255 12.54 -12.86 12.52
N GLN A 256 13.50 -13.55 13.14
CA GLN A 256 13.37 -14.97 13.48
C GLN A 256 12.38 -15.22 14.62
N ALA A 257 12.04 -14.20 15.39
CA ALA A 257 11.11 -14.27 16.52
C ALA A 257 9.68 -13.79 16.18
N MET A 258 9.42 -13.46 14.90
CA MET A 258 8.10 -13.04 14.39
C MET A 258 7.17 -14.21 14.09
#